data_AF-A0A238J4Z4-F1
#
_entry.id   AF-A0A238J4Z4-F1
#
_cell.length_a   1.000
_cell.length_b   1.000
_cell.length_c   1.000
_cell.angle_alpha   90.00
_cell.angle_beta   90.00
_cell.angle_gamma   90.00
#
_symmetry.space_group_name_H-M   'P 1'
#
loop_
_entity.id
_entity.type
_entity.pdbx_description
1 polymer ?
#
loop_
_entity_poly.entity_id
_entity_poly.type
_entity_poly.pdbx_seq_one_letter_code
_entity_poly.pdbx_strand_id
1 'polypeptide(L)'
;MFLEEVDEALGRLFRSDDGAIAKDLHFIKGSALNIGLTEVSSICRSVETKLREAPARDADLRAIQTAFHKAKLEFASGALE
;
A
#
# COMPACT_ATOMS: atom_id res chain seq x y z
N MET A 1 -1.53 -9.97 -11.98
CA MET A 1 -0.10 -9.86 -11.60
C MET A 1 0.12 -8.73 -10.61
N PHE A 2 0.20 -7.44 -11.00
CA PHE A 2 0.50 -6.36 -10.05
C PHE A 2 -0.54 -6.13 -8.95
N LEU A 3 -1.84 -6.26 -9.25
CA LEU A 3 -2.90 -6.10 -8.24
C LEU A 3 -2.81 -7.19 -7.16
N GLU A 4 -2.54 -8.43 -7.56
CA GLU A 4 -2.33 -9.56 -6.64
C GLU A 4 -1.05 -9.39 -5.83
N GLU A 5 0.04 -8.92 -6.45
CA GLU A 5 1.31 -8.64 -5.75
C GLU A 5 1.15 -7.58 -4.66
N VAL A 6 0.33 -6.55 -4.90
CA VAL A 6 0.01 -5.53 -3.89
C VAL A 6 -0.82 -6.14 -2.75
N ASP A 7 -1.80 -6.99 -3.06
CA ASP A 7 -2.64 -7.68 -2.06
C ASP A 7 -1.79 -8.59 -1.16
N GLU A 8 -0.90 -9.39 -1.76
CA GLU A 8 0.04 -10.25 -1.03
C GLU A 8 1.02 -9.45 -0.16
N ALA A 9 1.58 -8.37 -0.70
CA ALA A 9 2.48 -7.50 0.06
C ALA A 9 1.77 -6.80 1.22
N LEU A 10 0.51 -6.38 1.05
CA LEU A 10 -0.30 -5.84 2.14
C LEU A 10 -0.58 -6.88 3.21
N GLY A 11 -0.82 -8.13 2.84
CA GLY A 11 -0.96 -9.24 3.79
C GLY A 11 0.29 -9.47 4.65
N ARG A 12 1.49 -9.29 4.06
CA ARG A 12 2.78 -9.35 4.79
C ARG A 12 3.01 -8.13 5.66
N LEU A 13 2.64 -6.94 5.19
CA LEU A 13 2.87 -5.66 5.86
C LEU A 13 2.39 -5.63 7.32
N PHE A 14 1.24 -6.24 7.64
CA PHE A 14 0.71 -6.31 9.01
C PHE A 14 1.44 -7.29 9.93
N ARG A 15 2.32 -8.13 9.38
CA ARG A 15 3.14 -9.11 10.11
C ARG A 15 4.62 -8.73 10.14
N SER A 16 5.00 -7.68 9.43
CA SER A 16 6.38 -7.21 9.29
C SER A 16 6.79 -6.35 10.48
N ASP A 17 8.03 -6.52 10.93
CA ASP A 17 8.68 -5.60 11.88
C ASP A 17 8.99 -4.25 11.22
N ASP A 18 9.22 -3.19 12.02
CA ASP A 18 9.46 -1.82 11.55
C ASP A 18 10.49 -1.70 10.42
N GLY A 19 11.57 -2.49 10.48
CA GLY A 19 12.61 -2.50 9.44
C GLY A 19 12.17 -3.11 8.11
N ALA A 20 11.21 -4.05 8.13
CA ALA A 20 10.63 -4.67 6.94
C ALA A 20 9.46 -3.85 6.37
N ILE A 21 8.71 -3.14 7.23
CA ILE A 21 7.59 -2.28 6.81
C ILE A 21 8.04 -1.28 5.73
N ALA A 22 9.16 -0.58 5.91
CA ALA A 22 9.64 0.39 4.93
C ALA A 22 9.90 -0.24 3.54
N LYS A 23 10.45 -1.47 3.52
CA LYS A 23 10.71 -2.21 2.28
C LYS A 23 9.41 -2.67 1.61
N ASP A 24 8.46 -3.18 2.40
CA ASP A 24 7.15 -3.60 1.91
C ASP A 24 6.36 -2.40 1.35
N LEU A 25 6.38 -1.25 2.03
CA LEU A 25 5.78 -0.02 1.52
C LEU A 25 6.40 0.45 0.21
N HIS A 26 7.73 0.38 0.09
CA HIS A 26 8.42 0.74 -1.14
C HIS A 26 7.99 -0.14 -2.32
N PHE A 27 7.86 -1.46 -2.07
CA PHE A 27 7.37 -2.42 -3.05
C PHE A 27 5.92 -2.12 -3.45
N ILE A 28 5.03 -1.98 -2.46
CA ILE A 28 3.60 -1.68 -2.69
C ILE A 28 3.44 -0.40 -3.49
N LYS A 29 4.17 0.66 -3.13
CA LYS A 29 4.14 1.95 -3.85
C LYS A 29 4.52 1.79 -5.32
N GLY A 30 5.60 1.06 -5.61
CA GLY A 30 6.07 0.83 -6.97
C GLY A 30 5.07 0.02 -7.80
N SER A 31 4.58 -1.09 -7.24
CA SER A 31 3.59 -1.95 -7.89
C SER A 31 2.26 -1.22 -8.13
N ALA A 32 1.77 -0.46 -7.13
CA ALA A 32 0.56 0.35 -7.25
C ALA A 32 0.68 1.43 -8.33
N LEU A 33 1.83 2.10 -8.43
CA LEU A 33 2.06 3.12 -9.46
C LEU A 33 2.05 2.53 -10.87
N ASN A 34 2.57 1.31 -11.05
CA ASN A 34 2.64 0.64 -12.35
C ASN A 34 1.25 0.36 -12.96
N ILE A 35 0.23 0.18 -12.10
CA ILE A 35 -1.16 -0.02 -12.50
C ILE A 35 -2.06 1.20 -12.25
N GLY A 36 -1.48 2.39 -12.08
CA GLY A 36 -2.24 3.65 -11.98
C GLY A 36 -2.94 3.90 -10.64
N LEU A 37 -2.68 3.09 -9.60
CA LEU A 37 -3.24 3.28 -8.25
C LEU A 37 -2.52 4.40 -7.47
N THR A 38 -2.68 5.63 -7.96
CA THR A 38 -1.97 6.82 -7.45
C THR A 38 -2.32 7.15 -6.00
N GLU A 39 -3.56 6.92 -5.55
CA GLU A 39 -3.99 7.12 -4.15
C GLU A 39 -3.22 6.19 -3.21
N VAL A 40 -3.12 4.89 -3.56
CA VAL A 40 -2.36 3.89 -2.79
C VAL A 40 -0.88 4.29 -2.72
N SER A 41 -0.29 4.68 -3.85
CA SER A 41 1.11 5.13 -3.93
C SER A 41 1.38 6.37 -3.06
N SER A 42 0.46 7.33 -3.06
CA SER A 42 0.55 8.56 -2.25
C SER A 42 0.53 8.27 -0.75
N ILE A 43 -0.39 7.41 -0.30
CA ILE A 43 -0.48 7.01 1.11
C ILE A 43 0.78 6.25 1.52
N CYS A 44 1.26 5.30 0.71
CA CYS A 44 2.50 4.57 1.00
C CYS A 44 3.70 5.51 1.19
N ARG A 45 3.86 6.50 0.30
CA ARG A 45 4.91 7.52 0.43
C ARG A 45 4.79 8.35 1.71
N SER A 46 3.56 8.69 2.12
CA SER A 46 3.32 9.42 3.37
C SER A 46 3.77 8.58 4.57
N VAL A 47 3.39 7.30 4.61
CA VAL A 47 3.78 6.37 5.68
C VAL A 47 5.30 6.12 5.67
N GLU A 48 5.93 5.91 4.51
CA GLU A 48 7.39 5.80 4.37
C GLU A 48 8.13 7.03 4.94
N THR A 49 7.53 8.22 4.80
CA THR A 49 8.12 9.46 5.32
C THR A 49 8.00 9.51 6.84
N LYS A 50 6.82 9.19 7.39
CA LYS A 50 6.59 9.14 8.85
C LYS A 50 7.48 8.11 9.54
N LEU A 51 7.74 6.97 8.88
CA LEU A 51 8.62 5.92 9.38
C LEU A 51 10.05 6.37 9.68
N ARG A 52 10.50 7.47 9.06
CA ARG A 52 11.82 8.05 9.34
C ARG A 52 11.87 8.77 10.69
N GLU A 53 10.72 9.21 11.18
CA GLU A 53 10.58 9.98 12.41
C GLU A 53 10.07 9.11 13.57
N ALA A 54 9.14 8.20 13.29
CA ALA A 54 8.53 7.32 14.27
C ALA A 54 8.03 6.00 13.65
N PRO A 55 7.94 4.90 14.43
CA PRO A 55 7.35 3.64 14.00
C PRO A 55 5.95 3.81 13.38
N ALA A 56 5.63 2.96 12.39
CA ALA A 56 4.32 3.00 11.75
C ALA A 56 3.25 2.60 12.75
N ARG A 57 2.14 3.35 12.77
CA ARG A 57 0.99 2.98 13.58
C ARG A 57 0.10 2.02 12.79
N ASP A 58 -0.63 1.18 13.50
CA ASP A 58 -1.64 0.29 12.90
C ASP A 58 -2.64 1.09 12.02
N ALA A 59 -2.97 2.33 12.42
CA ALA A 59 -3.80 3.25 11.64
C ALA A 59 -3.21 3.65 10.29
N ASP A 60 -1.88 3.81 10.20
CA ASP A 60 -1.19 4.14 8.94
C ASP A 60 -1.26 2.95 7.97
N LEU A 61 -1.07 1.73 8.46
CA LEU A 61 -1.15 0.50 7.65
C LEU A 61 -2.60 0.22 7.20
N ARG A 62 -3.59 0.44 8.07
CA ARG A 62 -5.02 0.33 7.73
C ARG A 62 -5.45 1.34 6.66
N ALA A 63 -4.88 2.54 6.64
CA ALA A 63 -5.19 3.52 5.61
C ALA A 63 -4.81 3.02 4.21
N ILE A 64 -3.66 2.37 4.09
CA ILE A 64 -3.19 1.78 2.82
C ILE A 64 -4.10 0.62 2.41
N GLN A 65 -4.43 -0.28 3.35
CA GLN A 65 -5.34 -1.40 3.09
C GLN A 65 -6.71 -0.92 2.61
N THR A 66 -7.25 0.13 3.23
CA THR A 66 -8.55 0.71 2.86
C THR A 66 -8.53 1.29 1.45
N ALA A 67 -7.52 2.08 1.11
CA ALA A 67 -7.37 2.66 -0.22
C ALA A 67 -7.20 1.58 -1.29
N PHE A 68 -6.42 0.54 -1.00
CA PHE A 68 -6.25 -0.58 -1.93
C PHE A 68 -7.54 -1.38 -2.12
N HIS A 69 -8.30 -1.64 -1.07
CA HIS A 69 -9.58 -2.35 -1.19
C HIS A 69 -10.59 -1.55 -2.03
N LYS A 70 -10.65 -0.22 -1.82
CA LYS A 70 -11.45 0.67 -2.65
C LYS A 70 -11.02 0.60 -4.12
N ALA A 71 -9.73 0.74 -4.39
CA ALA A 71 -9.17 0.63 -5.74
C ALA A 71 -9.48 -0.73 -6.41
N LYS A 72 -9.44 -1.84 -5.66
CA LYS A 72 -9.84 -3.16 -6.16
C LYS A 72 -11.29 -3.22 -6.59
N LEU A 73 -12.19 -2.62 -5.80
CA LEU A 73 -13.61 -2.57 -6.13
C LEU A 73 -13.85 -1.73 -7.39
N GLU A 74 -13.20 -0.57 -7.49
CA GLU A 74 -13.30 0.31 -8.66
C GLU A 74 -12.73 -0.35 -9.93
N PHE A 75 -11.62 -1.10 -9.80
CA PHE A 75 -11.05 -1.89 -10.89
C PHE A 75 -11.99 -3.02 -11.32
N ALA A 76 -12.58 -3.73 -10.36
CA ALA A 76 -13.51 -4.83 -10.64
C ALA A 76 -14.84 -4.35 -11.26
N SER A 77 -15.29 -3.13 -10.92
CA SER A 77 -16.48 -2.52 -11.50
C SER A 77 -16.25 -1.82 -12.84
N GLY A 78 -15.01 -1.73 -13.33
CA GLY A 78 -14.64 -0.98 -14.53
C GLY A 78 -14.72 0.54 -14.37
N ALA A 79 -14.67 1.04 -13.14
CA ALA A 79 -14.67 2.48 -12.83
C ALA A 79 -13.26 3.09 -12.84
N LEU A 80 -12.23 2.24 -12.85
CA LEU A 80 -10.84 2.58 -13.17
C LEU A 80 -10.55 2.08 -14.59
N GLU A 81 -10.36 3.00 -15.54
CA GLU A 81 -9.89 2.75 -16.92
C GLU A 81 -8.41 3.09 -17.08
#